data_AF-A0A959T9B0-F1
#
_entry.id   AF-A0A959T9B0-F1
#
_cell.length_a   1.000
_cell.length_b   1.000
_cell.length_c   1.000
_cell.angle_alpha   90.00
_cell.angle_beta   90.00
_cell.angle_gamma   90.00
#
_symmetry.space_group_name_H-M   'P 1'
#
loop_
_entity.id
_entity.type
_entity.pdbx_description
1 polymer ?
#
loop_
_entity_poly.entity_id
_entity_poly.type
_entity_poly.pdbx_seq_one_letter_code
_entity_poly.pdbx_strand_id
1 'polypeptide(L)' 'MICDDRELTYEQVAEEMGVHRRTVDGYREHICNKLKVRSKVGLVITAVRYGLVEL' A
#
# COMPACT_ATOMS: atom_id res chain seq x y z
N MET A 1 -2.27 6.29 12.95
CA MET A 1 -2.46 7.76 12.96
C MET A 1 -2.40 8.21 11.51
N ILE A 2 -3.50 8.77 11.03
CA ILE A 2 -3.66 9.36 9.70
C ILE A 2 -3.80 10.87 9.91
N CYS A 3 -3.20 11.67 9.03
CA CYS A 3 -3.17 13.13 9.18
C CYS A 3 -4.08 13.87 8.19
N ASP A 4 -4.69 13.17 7.23
CA ASP A 4 -5.57 13.73 6.19
C ASP A 4 -6.71 12.75 5.89
N ASP A 5 -7.94 13.23 5.76
CA ASP A 5 -9.13 12.39 5.53
C ASP A 5 -9.11 11.64 4.18
N ARG A 6 -8.23 12.03 3.24
CA ARG A 6 -8.03 11.34 1.95
C ARG A 6 -7.11 10.13 2.06
N GLU A 7 -6.36 9.98 3.15
CA GLU A 7 -5.53 8.80 3.37
C GLU A 7 -6.38 7.66 3.95
N LEU A 8 -6.48 6.56 3.20
CA LEU A 8 -7.21 5.39 3.68
C LEU A 8 -6.39 4.58 4.68
N THR A 9 -7.05 4.11 5.75
CA THR A 9 -6.57 3.01 6.60
C THR A 9 -6.53 1.69 5.82
N TYR A 10 -5.78 0.69 6.32
CA TYR A 10 -5.82 -0.65 5.72
C TYR A 10 -7.21 -1.30 5.83
N GLU A 11 -7.96 -0.97 6.88
CA GLU A 11 -9.35 -1.38 7.06
C GLU A 11 -10.24 -0.82 5.95
N GLN A 12 -10.16 0.47 5.66
CA GLN A 12 -10.94 1.12 4.59
C GLN A 12 -10.55 0.60 3.20
N VAL A 13 -9.26 0.39 2.95
CA VAL A 13 -8.79 -0.23 1.69
C VAL A 13 -9.36 -1.65 1.53
N ALA A 14 -9.44 -2.41 2.62
CA ALA A 14 -10.01 -3.76 2.60
C ALA A 14 -11.51 -3.74 2.29
N GLU A 15 -12.24 -2.80 2.89
CA GLU A 15 -13.66 -2.58 2.65
C GLU A 15 -13.94 -2.20 1.19
N GLU A 16 -13.18 -1.26 0.62
CA GLU A 16 -13.32 -0.82 -0.78
C GLU A 16 -13.00 -1.95 -1.77
N MET A 17 -12.01 -2.80 -1.47
CA MET A 17 -11.67 -3.96 -2.31
C MET A 17 -12.58 -5.18 -2.07
N GLY A 18 -13.48 -5.15 -1.09
CA GLY A 18 -14.34 -6.28 -0.74
C GLY A 18 -13.56 -7.50 -0.21
N VAL A 19 -12.42 -7.28 0.45
CA VAL A 19 -11.56 -8.35 0.99
C VAL A 19 -11.33 -8.20 2.49
N HIS A 20 -10.83 -9.24 3.14
CA HIS A 20 -10.45 -9.15 4.55
C HIS A 20 -9.16 -8.32 4.73
N ARG A 21 -9.03 -7.56 5.81
CA ARG A 21 -7.84 -6.73 6.10
C ARG A 21 -6.52 -7.50 5.99
N ARG A 22 -6.48 -8.74 6.48
CA ARG A 22 -5.30 -9.62 6.37
C ARG A 22 -4.88 -9.90 4.92
N THR A 23 -5.82 -9.89 3.99
CA THR A 23 -5.53 -10.03 2.56
C THR A 23 -4.76 -8.82 2.04
N VAL A 24 -5.15 -7.60 2.46
CA VAL A 24 -4.42 -6.36 2.13
C VAL A 24 -3.01 -6.38 2.72
N ASP A 25 -2.87 -6.82 3.97
CA ASP A 25 -1.56 -7.01 4.61
C ASP A 25 -0.68 -7.97 3.79
N GLY A 26 -1.26 -9.08 3.33
CA GLY A 26 -0.60 -10.05 2.45
C GLY A 26 -0.19 -9.43 1.12
N TYR A 27 -1.05 -8.68 0.44
CA TYR A 27 -0.71 -7.98 -0.81
C TYR A 27 0.50 -7.05 -0.62
N ARG A 28 0.50 -6.26 0.46
CA ARG A 28 1.63 -5.38 0.78
C ARG A 28 2.92 -6.16 0.97
N GLU A 29 2.89 -7.25 1.75
CA GLU A 29 4.07 -8.09 1.97
C GLU A 29 4.59 -8.70 0.68
N HIS A 30 3.70 -9.27 -0.15
CA HIS A 30 4.08 -9.86 -1.43
C HIS A 30 4.68 -8.84 -2.39
N ILE A 31 4.13 -7.62 -2.47
CA ILE A 31 4.66 -6.56 -3.33
C ILE A 31 6.02 -6.09 -2.81
N CYS A 32 6.16 -5.84 -1.50
CA CYS A 32 7.44 -5.50 -0.89
C CYS A 32 8.51 -6.56 -1.17
N ASN A 33 8.18 -7.84 -1.04
CA ASN A 33 9.09 -8.95 -1.33
C ASN A 33 9.49 -9.00 -2.80
N LYS A 34 8.53 -8.86 -3.74
CA LYS A 34 8.79 -8.85 -5.19
C LYS A 34 9.70 -7.68 -5.60
N LEU A 35 9.48 -6.51 -5.02
CA LEU A 35 10.26 -5.29 -5.31
C LEU A 35 11.53 -5.16 -4.45
N LYS A 36 11.78 -6.10 -3.52
CA LYS A 36 12.88 -6.08 -2.55
C LYS A 36 12.93 -4.79 -1.71
N VAL A 37 11.76 -4.30 -1.31
CA VAL A 37 11.58 -3.08 -0.51
C VAL A 37 11.17 -3.44 0.92
N ARG A 38 11.68 -2.71 1.92
CA ARG A 38 11.49 -3.01 3.35
C ARG A 38 10.50 -2.11 4.10
N SER A 39 9.95 -1.08 3.46
CA SER A 39 9.06 -0.11 4.13
C SER A 39 7.97 0.42 3.19
N LYS A 40 6.85 0.89 3.78
CA LYS A 40 5.77 1.56 3.04
C LYS A 40 6.30 2.76 2.24
N VAL A 41 7.17 3.58 2.85
CA VAL A 41 7.78 4.73 2.20
C VAL A 41 8.63 4.31 1.00
N GLY A 42 9.47 3.28 1.17
CA GLY A 42 10.25 2.73 0.06
C GLY A 42 9.37 2.19 -1.06
N LEU A 43 8.18 1.65 -0.73
CA LEU A 43 7.26 1.12 -1.73
C LEU A 43 6.68 2.24 -2.58
N VAL A 44 6.27 3.34 -1.96
CA VAL A 44 5.77 4.54 -2.64
C VAL A 44 6.85 5.14 -3.54
N ILE A 45 8.08 5.32 -3.02
CA ILE A 45 9.20 5.85 -3.82
C ILE A 45 9.47 4.98 -5.04
N THR A 46 9.49 3.65 -4.88
CA THR A 46 9.70 2.71 -6.00
C THR A 46 8.56 2.80 -7.02
N ALA A 47 7.31 2.92 -6.57
CA ALA A 47 6.16 3.04 -7.46
C ALA A 47 6.23 4.31 -8.33
N VAL A 48 6.59 5.45 -7.74
CA VAL A 48 6.80 6.72 -8.48
C VAL A 48 7.96 6.58 -9.48
N ARG A 49 9.09 6.00 -9.06
CA ARG A 49 10.25 5.79 -9.95
C ARG A 49 9.97 4.90 -11.14
N TYR A 50 9.02 3.98 -11.02
CA TYR A 50 8.57 3.10 -12.11
C TYR A 50 7.39 3.68 -12.91
N GLY A 51 6.90 4.87 -12.57
CA GLY A 51 5.75 5.48 -13.24
C GLY A 51 4.44 4.73 -12.99
N LEU A 52 4.33 4.00 -11.88
CA LEU A 52 3.09 3.29 -11.50
C LEU A 52 2.08 4.21 -10.80
N VAL A 53 2.56 5.31 -10.20
CA VAL A 53 1.77 6.29 -9.46
C VAL A 53 2.34 7.68 -9.72
N GLU A 54 1.47 8.65 -9.92
CA GLU A 54 1.80 10.08 -10.02
C GLU A 54 1.58 10.78 -8.67
N LEU A 55 2.36 11.83 -8.39
CA LEU A 55 2.27 12.62 -7.16
C LEU A 55 1.38 13.85 -7.33
#